data_AF-A0A7S2MCY4-F1
#
_entry.id   AF-A0A7S2MCY4-F1
#
_cell.length_a   1.000
_cell.length_b   1.000
_cell.length_c   1.000
_cell.angle_alpha   90.00
_cell.angle_beta   90.00
_cell.angle_gamma   90.00
#
_symmetry.space_group_name_H-M   'P 1'
#
loop_
_entity.id
_entity.type
_entity.pdbx_description
1 polymer ?
#
loop_
_entity_poly.entity_id
_entity_poly.type
_entity_poly.pdbx_seq_one_letter_code
_entity_poly.pdbx_strand_id
1 'polypeptide(L)'
;QVLQLRSPIGSTLMEALEAGDLNDVWPGGACGGMCSCSTCRVVVNHSPAPLPPREDEEEDMLDVAANAASHQSGDSAVADYSAENSRLACQVVLRAEYDGLDVTLPDDVTNVLEV
;
A
#
# COMPACT_ATOMS: atom_id res chain seq x y z
N GLN A 1 -6.94 0.80 -14.61
CA GLN A 1 -7.87 -0.35 -14.71
C GLN A 1 -8.48 -0.56 -13.33
N VAL A 2 -9.72 -1.09 -13.23
CA VAL A 2 -10.32 -1.45 -11.93
C VAL A 2 -10.42 -2.96 -11.85
N LEU A 3 -9.91 -3.52 -10.75
CA LEU A 3 -9.97 -4.95 -10.44
C LEU A 3 -10.79 -5.13 -9.16
N GLN A 4 -11.51 -6.25 -9.06
CA GLN A 4 -12.34 -6.58 -7.91
C GLN A 4 -11.80 -7.85 -7.27
N LEU A 5 -11.39 -7.75 -6.02
CA LEU A 5 -10.78 -8.85 -5.27
C LEU A 5 -11.73 -9.30 -4.17
N ARG A 6 -11.60 -10.58 -3.79
CA ARG A 6 -12.27 -11.15 -2.62
C ARG A 6 -11.23 -11.80 -1.75
N SER A 7 -11.30 -11.53 -0.45
CA SER A 7 -10.39 -12.12 0.53
C SER A 7 -11.14 -12.51 1.80
N PRO A 8 -10.71 -13.56 2.53
CA PRO A 8 -11.25 -13.88 3.84
C PRO A 8 -11.07 -12.72 4.83
N ILE A 9 -12.05 -12.52 5.71
CA ILE A 9 -11.90 -11.61 6.85
C ILE A 9 -10.71 -12.06 7.70
N GLY A 10 -9.90 -11.10 8.15
CA GLY A 10 -8.70 -11.34 8.94
C GLY A 10 -7.41 -11.49 8.11
N SER A 11 -7.51 -11.62 6.79
CA SER A 11 -6.35 -11.47 5.91
C SER A 11 -5.90 -10.01 5.81
N THR A 12 -4.65 -9.80 5.47
CA THR A 12 -4.12 -8.47 5.13
C THR A 12 -4.53 -8.08 3.71
N LEU A 13 -4.57 -6.79 3.42
CA LEU A 13 -4.76 -6.29 2.06
C LEU A 13 -3.63 -6.77 1.13
N MET A 14 -2.40 -6.92 1.64
CA MET A 14 -1.30 -7.50 0.87
C MET A 14 -1.60 -8.94 0.43
N GLU A 15 -2.05 -9.81 1.34
CA GLU A 15 -2.44 -11.18 0.99
C GLU A 15 -3.58 -11.22 -0.03
N ALA A 16 -4.53 -10.27 0.06
CA ALA A 16 -5.61 -10.14 -0.92
C ALA A 16 -5.08 -9.76 -2.32
N LEU A 17 -4.08 -8.86 -2.38
CA LEU A 17 -3.44 -8.44 -3.62
C LEU A 17 -2.57 -9.57 -4.21
N GLU A 18 -1.81 -10.29 -3.38
CA GLU A 18 -1.00 -11.45 -3.80
C GLU A 18 -1.85 -12.61 -4.32
N ALA A 19 -2.99 -12.88 -3.69
CA ALA A 19 -3.93 -13.91 -4.12
C ALA A 19 -4.79 -13.46 -5.33
N GLY A 20 -4.80 -12.16 -5.64
CA GLY A 20 -5.56 -11.57 -6.72
C GLY A 20 -4.93 -11.87 -8.08
N ASP A 21 -5.76 -12.11 -9.10
CA ASP A 21 -5.30 -12.19 -10.49
C ASP A 21 -5.06 -10.78 -11.05
N LEU A 22 -3.95 -10.17 -10.62
CA LEU A 22 -3.60 -8.78 -10.92
C LEU A 22 -2.86 -8.62 -12.25
N ASN A 23 -2.89 -9.60 -13.16
CA ASN A 23 -2.25 -9.54 -14.49
C ASN A 23 -0.79 -9.02 -14.46
N ASP A 24 0.02 -9.53 -13.53
CA ASP A 24 1.43 -9.15 -13.32
C ASP A 24 1.66 -7.68 -12.88
N VAL A 25 0.62 -6.98 -12.41
CA VAL A 25 0.70 -5.57 -11.96
C VAL A 25 1.22 -5.43 -10.53
N TRP A 26 1.23 -6.50 -9.73
CA TRP A 26 1.67 -6.45 -8.33
C TRP A 26 3.07 -7.05 -8.12
N PRO A 27 4.12 -6.21 -8.01
CA PRO A 27 5.46 -6.63 -7.58
C PRO A 27 5.72 -6.41 -6.08
N GLY A 28 4.71 -6.05 -5.31
CA GLY A 28 4.85 -5.61 -3.91
C GLY A 28 5.10 -6.73 -2.91
N GLY A 29 5.42 -6.37 -1.67
CA GLY A 29 5.60 -7.33 -0.57
C GLY A 29 7.03 -7.86 -0.41
N ALA A 30 8.06 -7.13 -0.84
CA ALA A 30 9.45 -7.58 -0.85
C ALA A 30 9.99 -8.07 0.51
N CYS A 31 9.48 -7.52 1.63
CA CYS A 31 9.86 -7.96 2.98
C CYS A 31 8.94 -9.06 3.57
N GLY A 32 7.98 -9.58 2.81
CA GLY A 32 7.02 -10.58 3.29
C GLY A 32 6.06 -10.07 4.37
N GLY A 33 5.75 -8.77 4.38
CA GLY A 33 4.81 -8.17 5.32
C GLY A 33 5.38 -7.77 6.69
N MET A 34 6.71 -7.79 6.87
CA MET A 34 7.36 -7.44 8.14
C MET A 34 7.47 -5.93 8.43
N CYS A 35 6.68 -5.08 7.77
CA CYS A 35 6.76 -3.62 7.88
C CYS A 35 8.19 -3.05 7.74
N SER A 36 9.04 -3.70 6.94
CA SER A 36 10.46 -3.36 6.79
C SER A 36 10.81 -2.84 5.39
N CYS A 37 9.80 -2.56 4.57
CA CYS A 37 9.94 -1.97 3.24
C CYS A 37 8.65 -1.25 2.86
N SER A 38 8.68 -0.45 1.80
CA SER A 38 7.52 0.29 1.29
C SER A 38 6.91 -0.27 -0.01
N THR A 39 7.36 -1.44 -0.47
CA THR A 39 6.91 -2.03 -1.75
C THR A 39 5.44 -2.49 -1.76
N CYS A 40 4.82 -2.63 -0.59
CA CYS A 40 3.38 -2.95 -0.50
C CYS A 40 2.50 -1.70 -0.34
N ARG A 41 3.04 -0.50 -0.64
CA ARG A 41 2.32 0.76 -0.53
C ARG A 41 1.11 0.78 -1.45
N VAL A 42 0.01 1.29 -0.92
CA VAL A 42 -1.24 1.57 -1.64
C VAL A 42 -1.78 2.93 -1.21
N VAL A 43 -2.60 3.56 -2.05
CA VAL A 43 -3.33 4.79 -1.71
C VAL A 43 -4.79 4.43 -1.49
N VAL A 44 -5.34 4.76 -0.32
CA VAL A 44 -6.75 4.48 -0.02
C VAL A 44 -7.64 5.57 -0.62
N ASN A 45 -8.39 5.24 -1.66
CA ASN A 45 -9.31 6.16 -2.32
C ASN A 45 -10.61 6.33 -1.51
N HIS A 46 -11.11 5.20 -0.99
CA HIS A 46 -12.34 5.15 -0.21
C HIS A 46 -12.29 3.97 0.76
N SER A 47 -12.71 4.22 2.00
CA SER A 47 -12.96 3.16 2.99
C SER A 47 -14.37 3.32 3.57
N PRO A 48 -15.20 2.27 3.59
CA PRO A 48 -16.56 2.32 4.15
C PRO A 48 -16.58 2.58 5.67
N ALA A 49 -15.49 2.27 6.36
CA ALA A 49 -15.28 2.52 7.78
C ALA A 49 -13.88 3.10 8.04
N PRO A 50 -13.65 3.82 9.15
CA PRO A 50 -12.32 4.32 9.50
C PRO A 50 -11.31 3.17 9.60
N LEU A 51 -10.19 3.31 8.91
CA LEU A 51 -9.04 2.44 9.12
C LEU A 51 -8.39 2.79 10.47
N PRO A 52 -7.73 1.82 11.13
CA PRO A 52 -6.93 2.12 12.31
C PRO A 52 -5.83 3.14 11.95
N PRO A 53 -5.38 3.97 12.93
CA PRO A 53 -4.22 4.81 12.73
C PRO A 53 -3.01 3.97 12.32
N ARG A 54 -2.09 4.58 11.59
CA ARG A 54 -0.79 3.97 11.30
C ARG A 54 -0.02 3.82 12.61
N GLU A 55 0.75 2.75 12.72
CA GLU A 55 1.75 2.61 13.78
C GLU A 55 3.03 3.36 13.37
N ASP A 56 3.88 3.68 14.34
CA ASP A 56 5.10 4.47 14.13
C ASP A 56 6.00 3.84 13.06
N GLU A 57 6.15 2.51 13.07
CA GLU A 57 6.93 1.79 12.06
C GLU A 57 6.34 1.88 10.64
N GLU A 58 5.00 1.89 10.52
CA GLU A 58 4.33 2.10 9.23
C GLU A 58 4.56 3.52 8.72
N GLU A 59 4.47 4.51 9.61
CA GLU A 59 4.72 5.92 9.30
C GLU A 59 6.16 6.16 8.84
N ASP A 60 7.15 5.63 9.57
CA ASP A 60 8.56 5.72 9.21
C ASP A 60 8.84 5.18 7.80
N MET A 61 8.27 4.03 7.45
CA MET A 61 8.47 3.42 6.13
C MET A 61 7.79 4.20 5.00
N LEU A 62 6.62 4.80 5.27
CA LEU A 62 5.94 5.66 4.31
C LEU A 62 6.71 6.97 4.10
N ASP A 63 7.30 7.53 5.15
CA ASP A 63 8.16 8.72 5.07
C ASP A 63 9.43 8.46 4.26
N VAL A 64 10.10 7.32 4.48
CA VAL A 64 11.25 6.90 3.67
C VAL A 64 10.86 6.78 2.19
N ALA A 65 9.70 6.19 1.89
CA ALA A 65 9.19 6.07 0.53
C ALA A 65 8.92 7.44 -0.11
N ALA A 66 8.28 8.35 0.61
CA ALA A 66 7.98 9.70 0.14
C ALA A 66 9.25 10.50 -0.14
N ASN A 67 10.25 10.43 0.75
CA ASN A 67 11.54 11.07 0.57
C ASN A 67 12.28 10.52 -0.66
N ALA A 68 12.34 9.19 -0.82
CA ALA A 68 13.00 8.59 -1.97
C ALA A 68 12.33 8.95 -3.30
N ALA A 69 11.00 8.98 -3.37
CA ALA A 69 10.26 9.41 -4.55
C ALA A 69 10.53 10.88 -4.91
N SER A 70 10.68 11.75 -3.89
CA SER A 70 11.03 13.16 -4.06
C SER A 70 12.42 13.39 -4.67
N HIS A 71 13.34 12.43 -4.51
CA HIS A 71 14.69 12.50 -5.06
C HIS A 71 14.81 11.92 -6.47
N GLN A 72 13.81 11.18 -6.95
CA GLN A 72 13.87 10.41 -8.20
C GLN A 72 13.02 11.00 -9.35
N SER A 73 12.09 11.90 -9.08
CA SER A 73 11.19 12.43 -10.11
C SER A 73 11.17 13.97 -10.15
N GLY A 74 11.60 14.53 -11.28
CA GLY A 74 11.32 15.92 -11.66
C GLY A 74 9.88 16.11 -12.18
N ASP A 75 8.98 15.17 -11.86
CA ASP A 75 7.62 15.09 -12.36
C ASP A 75 6.63 15.14 -11.19
N SER A 76 5.50 15.82 -11.40
CA SER A 76 4.56 16.28 -10.38
C SER A 76 3.78 15.16 -9.65
N ALA A 77 4.13 13.90 -9.83
CA ALA A 77 3.47 12.73 -9.21
C ALA A 77 3.75 12.60 -7.70
N VAL A 78 4.71 13.37 -7.16
CA VAL A 78 5.11 13.39 -5.74
C VAL A 78 3.96 13.76 -4.78
N ALA A 79 2.88 14.37 -5.27
CA ALA A 79 1.73 14.74 -4.44
C ALA A 79 1.00 13.52 -3.82
N ASP A 80 1.10 12.34 -4.41
CA ASP A 80 0.37 11.14 -3.95
C ASP A 80 1.15 10.29 -2.95
N TYR A 81 2.45 10.58 -2.79
CA TYR A 81 3.36 9.82 -1.93
C TYR A 81 3.24 10.15 -0.44
N SER A 82 3.07 11.44 -0.13
CA SER A 82 2.93 11.95 1.24
C SER A 82 1.46 11.99 1.69
N ALA A 83 0.55 11.41 0.91
CA ALA A 83 -0.87 11.52 1.16
C ALA A 83 -1.25 10.82 2.47
N GLU A 84 -2.03 11.50 3.31
CA GLU A 84 -2.51 11.01 4.62
C GLU A 84 -3.27 9.67 4.51
N ASN A 85 -3.76 9.35 3.31
CA ASN A 85 -4.48 8.12 2.97
C ASN A 85 -3.60 7.01 2.37
N SER A 86 -2.28 7.20 2.21
CA SER A 86 -1.36 6.09 1.89
C SER A 86 -1.35 5.02 3.00
N ARG A 87 -1.15 3.76 2.67
CA ARG A 87 -1.01 2.67 3.65
C ARG A 87 0.00 1.65 3.15
N LEU A 88 0.63 0.93 4.06
CA LEU A 88 1.27 -0.34 3.72
C LEU A 88 0.20 -1.43 3.74
N ALA A 89 -0.05 -2.06 2.58
CA ALA A 89 -1.10 -3.08 2.47
C ALA A 89 -0.92 -4.25 3.45
N CYS A 90 0.33 -4.54 3.88
CA CYS A 90 0.59 -5.56 4.87
C CYS A 90 0.13 -5.20 6.29
N GLN A 91 -0.08 -3.92 6.58
CA GLN A 91 -0.56 -3.42 7.88
C GLN A 91 -2.08 -3.21 7.92
N VAL A 92 -2.77 -3.39 6.78
CA VAL A 92 -4.23 -3.25 6.69
C VAL A 92 -4.88 -4.63 6.79
N VAL A 93 -5.38 -4.97 7.98
CA VAL A 93 -6.16 -6.20 8.20
C VAL A 93 -7.60 -5.99 7.74
N LEU A 94 -8.05 -6.81 6.80
CA LEU A 94 -9.40 -6.75 6.22
C LEU A 94 -10.45 -7.23 7.21
N ARG A 95 -11.52 -6.43 7.33
CA ARG A 95 -12.66 -6.66 8.22
C ARG A 95 -13.95 -6.57 7.41
N ALA A 96 -15.05 -7.13 7.93
CA ALA A 96 -16.35 -7.06 7.28
C ALA A 96 -16.82 -5.61 7.01
N GLU A 97 -16.44 -4.67 7.88
CA GLU A 97 -16.75 -3.25 7.77
C GLU A 97 -16.00 -2.54 6.63
N TYR A 98 -15.03 -3.20 5.99
CA TYR A 98 -14.28 -2.68 4.86
C TYR A 98 -14.75 -3.25 3.51
N ASP A 99 -15.92 -3.91 3.45
CA ASP A 99 -16.49 -4.37 2.17
C ASP A 99 -16.78 -3.18 1.24
N GLY A 100 -16.07 -3.13 0.11
CA GLY A 100 -16.03 -1.96 -0.79
C GLY A 100 -14.85 -1.01 -0.58
N LEU A 101 -13.83 -1.39 0.19
CA LEU A 101 -12.55 -0.70 0.25
C LEU A 101 -11.95 -0.54 -1.16
N ASP A 102 -11.66 0.70 -1.54
CA ASP A 102 -11.09 1.07 -2.83
C ASP A 102 -9.68 1.62 -2.61
N VAL A 103 -8.71 1.02 -3.30
CA VAL A 103 -7.30 1.38 -3.23
C VAL A 103 -6.69 1.48 -4.61
N THR A 104 -5.75 2.40 -4.76
CA THR A 104 -4.90 2.54 -5.95
C THR A 104 -3.53 1.93 -5.67
N LEU A 105 -3.06 1.12 -6.62
CA LEU A 105 -1.66 0.70 -6.69
C LEU A 105 -0.87 1.82 -7.37
N PRO A 106 0.19 2.36 -6.74
CA PRO A 106 1.01 3.38 -7.37
C PRO A 106 1.80 2.81 -8.55
N ASP A 107 2.05 3.65 -9.56
CA ASP A 107 2.77 3.27 -10.79
C ASP A 107 4.27 3.00 -10.55
N ASP A 108 4.80 3.44 -9.41
CA ASP A 108 6.17 3.24 -8.97
C ASP A 108 6.22 2.49 -7.63
N VAL A 109 6.73 1.26 -7.68
CA VAL A 109 6.95 0.41 -6.51
C VAL A 109 8.45 0.22 -6.33
N THR A 110 9.12 1.20 -5.74
CA THR A 110 10.58 1.15 -5.54
C THR A 110 10.90 0.57 -4.17
N ASN A 111 11.68 -0.51 -4.12
CA ASN A 111 12.27 -0.99 -2.88
C ASN A 111 13.47 -0.12 -2.53
N VAL A 112 13.34 0.68 -1.47
CA VAL A 112 14.37 1.61 -0.98
C VAL A 112 15.27 1.02 0.09
N LEU A 113 15.25 -0.30 0.27
CA LEU A 113 16.32 -1.03 0.96
C LEU A 113 17.58 -1.01 0.09
N GLU A 114 18.26 0.13 0.04
CA GLU A 114 19.62 0.20 -0.44
C GLU A 114 20.54 -0.49 0.58
N VAL A 115 21.15 -1.59 0.15
CA VAL A 115 22.43 -2.07 0.68
C VAL A 115 23.56 -1.48 -0.15
#